data_AF-A0A0K0FMH9-F1
#
_entry.id   AF-A0A0K0FMH9-F1
#
_cell.length_a   1.000
_cell.length_b   1.000
_cell.length_c   1.000
_cell.angle_alpha   90.00
_cell.angle_beta   90.00
_cell.angle_gamma   90.00
#
_symmetry.space_group_name_H-M   'P 1'
#
loop_
_entity.id
_entity.type
_entity.pdbx_description
1 polymer ?
#
loop_
_entity_poly.entity_id
_entity_poly.type
_entity_poly.pdbx_seq_one_letter_code
_entity_poly.pdbx_strand_id
1 'polypeptide(L)'
;MSRDDDSEAYVMWTTIPMLTWLFPFAGHVGITYSNGKSTDFLGSNFVNKGKLGFGKPIYRYKIKISPEEVEKYNKAIDKNVEIYNRKIHTLIGTNCHSYVCDILNDCGYLNGGWSQAKLVRKIMFEGEIINRKYLWKHWLPPFIIYGGVILLICLTLL
;
A
#
# COMPACT_ATOMS: atom_id res chain seq x y z
N MET A 1 -3.13 -19.31 -28.46
CA MET A 1 -3.57 -18.05 -27.83
C MET A 1 -2.55 -17.69 -26.77
N SER A 2 -1.85 -16.58 -26.96
CA SER A 2 -0.60 -16.19 -26.31
C SER A 2 -0.72 -16.06 -24.79
N ARG A 3 0.33 -16.49 -24.09
CA ARG A 3 0.40 -16.65 -22.64
C ARG A 3 1.27 -15.55 -21.98
N ASP A 4 1.32 -14.35 -22.57
CA ASP A 4 2.24 -13.26 -22.18
C ASP A 4 1.61 -11.85 -22.29
N ASP A 5 0.43 -11.64 -21.72
CA ASP A 5 -0.14 -10.27 -21.54
C ASP A 5 -0.72 -10.07 -20.14
N ASP A 6 -0.08 -10.65 -19.13
CA ASP A 6 -0.41 -10.36 -17.73
C ASP A 6 0.39 -9.13 -17.30
N SER A 7 -0.25 -7.96 -17.35
CA SER A 7 0.32 -6.72 -16.79
C SER A 7 0.88 -6.95 -15.38
N GLU A 8 2.10 -6.49 -15.09
CA GLU A 8 2.73 -6.60 -13.77
C GLU A 8 2.31 -5.44 -12.84
N ALA A 9 1.01 -5.13 -12.83
CA ALA A 9 0.42 -4.07 -12.04
C ALA A 9 -0.03 -4.58 -10.65
N TYR A 10 0.49 -3.97 -9.59
CA TYR A 10 0.20 -4.30 -8.20
C TYR A 10 0.17 -3.07 -7.33
N VAL A 11 -0.65 -3.12 -6.28
CA VAL A 11 -0.44 -2.32 -5.08
C VAL A 11 0.36 -3.15 -4.09
N MET A 12 1.40 -2.58 -3.52
CA MET A 12 2.30 -3.26 -2.59
C MET A 12 2.21 -2.63 -1.21
N TRP A 13 2.37 -3.45 -0.17
CA TRP A 13 2.35 -3.02 1.22
C TRP A 13 3.59 -3.48 1.97
N THR A 14 4.19 -2.58 2.73
CA THR A 14 5.28 -2.88 3.67
C THR A 14 5.01 -2.27 5.05
N THR A 15 5.68 -2.81 6.05
CA THR A 15 5.58 -2.37 7.45
C THR A 15 6.42 -1.11 7.66
N ILE A 16 5.88 -0.12 8.38
CA ILE A 16 6.64 1.00 8.93
C ILE A 16 7.01 0.63 10.37
N PRO A 17 8.30 0.45 10.71
CA PRO A 17 8.72 0.11 12.07
C PRO A 17 8.14 1.08 13.11
N MET A 18 7.83 0.58 14.30
CA MET A 18 7.18 1.29 15.41
C MET A 18 5.73 1.72 15.15
N LEU A 19 5.45 2.41 14.03
CA LEU A 19 4.09 2.83 13.70
C LEU A 19 3.17 1.63 13.49
N THR A 20 3.58 0.68 12.65
CA THR A 20 2.79 -0.53 12.40
C THR A 20 2.73 -1.44 13.62
N TRP A 21 3.67 -1.33 14.56
CA TRP A 21 3.62 -2.11 15.81
C TRP A 21 2.49 -1.66 16.73
N LEU A 22 2.21 -0.34 16.75
CA LEU A 22 1.11 0.25 17.51
C LEU A 22 -0.22 0.27 16.75
N PHE A 23 -0.16 0.21 15.41
CA PHE A 23 -1.32 0.22 14.53
C PHE A 23 -1.07 -0.76 13.36
N PRO A 24 -1.39 -2.06 13.49
CA PRO A 24 -1.02 -3.08 12.48
C PRO A 24 -1.56 -2.81 11.08
N PHE A 25 -2.64 -2.04 10.98
CA PHE A 25 -3.24 -1.63 9.70
C PHE A 25 -2.69 -0.31 9.15
N ALA A 26 -1.70 0.30 9.79
CA ALA A 26 -1.01 1.49 9.31
C ALA A 26 0.41 1.10 8.86
N GLY A 27 0.62 1.06 7.55
CA GLY A 27 1.90 0.71 6.94
C GLY A 27 2.23 1.67 5.80
N HIS A 28 3.09 1.23 4.90
CA HIS A 28 3.46 1.99 3.72
C HIS A 28 2.97 1.28 2.46
N VAL A 29 2.43 2.06 1.53
CA VAL A 29 1.94 1.54 0.25
C VAL A 29 2.66 2.19 -0.92
N GLY A 30 2.78 1.41 -1.98
CA GLY A 30 3.14 1.92 -3.30
C GLY A 30 2.41 1.14 -4.38
N ILE A 31 2.59 1.57 -5.62
CA ILE A 31 1.91 0.99 -6.78
C ILE A 31 2.93 0.76 -7.90
N THR A 32 2.71 -0.25 -8.73
CA THR A 32 3.53 -0.49 -9.92
C THR A 32 2.83 -0.04 -11.18
N TYR A 33 3.60 0.47 -12.14
CA TYR A 33 3.20 0.55 -13.54
C TYR A 33 2.90 -0.84 -14.10
N SER A 34 2.25 -0.92 -15.27
CA SER A 34 1.94 -2.20 -15.92
C SER A 34 3.17 -3.07 -16.27
N ASN A 35 4.37 -2.49 -16.25
CA ASN A 35 5.64 -3.18 -16.46
C ASN A 35 6.38 -3.56 -15.17
N GLY A 36 5.72 -3.45 -14.00
CA GLY A 36 6.28 -3.83 -12.71
C GLY A 36 7.20 -2.80 -12.05
N LYS A 37 7.51 -1.67 -12.71
CA LYS A 37 8.26 -0.57 -12.05
C LYS A 37 7.40 0.04 -10.95
N SER A 38 7.92 0.15 -9.74
CA SER A 38 7.19 0.70 -8.60
C SER A 38 7.39 2.19 -8.39
N THR A 39 6.40 2.81 -7.75
CA THR A 39 6.43 4.18 -7.26
C THR A 39 5.63 4.33 -5.97
N ASP A 40 6.09 5.22 -5.09
CA ASP A 40 5.49 5.50 -3.79
C ASP A 40 5.76 6.95 -3.36
N PHE A 41 4.80 7.54 -2.65
CA PHE A 41 4.95 8.86 -2.06
C PHE A 41 5.54 8.72 -0.66
N LEU A 42 6.82 9.11 -0.48
CA LEU A 42 7.58 8.86 0.74
C LEU A 42 7.67 10.07 1.67
N GLY A 43 7.46 11.27 1.14
CA GLY A 43 7.61 12.50 1.91
C GLY A 43 7.21 13.73 1.11
N SER A 44 7.19 14.88 1.76
CA SER A 44 6.79 16.15 1.13
C SER A 44 7.61 16.40 -0.13
N ASN A 45 6.93 16.63 -1.24
CA ASN A 45 7.53 16.86 -2.55
C ASN A 45 8.44 15.72 -3.04
N PHE A 46 8.22 14.50 -2.56
CA PHE A 46 9.08 13.37 -2.87
C PHE A 46 8.28 12.10 -3.18
N VAL A 47 8.11 11.85 -4.48
CA VAL A 47 7.65 10.58 -5.04
C VAL A 47 8.87 9.78 -5.48
N ASN A 48 9.06 8.61 -4.88
CA ASN A 48 10.13 7.69 -5.21
C ASN A 48 9.72 6.76 -6.36
N LYS A 49 10.73 6.32 -7.12
CA LYS A 49 10.59 5.39 -8.25
C LYS A 49 11.61 4.26 -8.07
N GLY A 50 11.18 3.02 -8.29
CA GLY A 50 11.97 1.84 -7.98
C GLY A 50 11.55 1.24 -6.62
N LYS A 51 12.50 0.72 -5.85
CA LYS A 51 12.19 -0.05 -4.62
C LYS A 51 11.40 0.81 -3.61
N LEU A 52 10.40 0.22 -2.97
CA LEU A 52 9.63 0.85 -1.88
C LEU A 52 10.56 1.37 -0.77
N GLY A 53 10.27 2.56 -0.25
CA GLY A 53 11.15 3.23 0.71
C GLY A 53 11.29 2.54 2.08
N PHE A 54 10.34 1.70 2.47
CA PHE A 54 10.32 1.01 3.78
C PHE A 54 10.62 -0.49 3.66
N GLY A 55 11.40 -0.88 2.65
CA GLY A 55 11.91 -2.24 2.49
C GLY A 55 11.01 -3.15 1.66
N LYS A 56 11.20 -4.47 1.82
CA LYS A 56 10.52 -5.48 1.00
C LYS A 56 9.03 -5.56 1.36
N PRO A 57 8.12 -5.49 0.39
CA PRO A 57 6.70 -5.64 0.66
C PRO A 57 6.36 -7.02 1.22
N ILE A 58 5.34 -7.05 2.07
CA ILE A 58 4.78 -8.25 2.69
C ILE A 58 3.51 -8.73 1.99
N TYR A 59 2.70 -7.79 1.50
CA TYR A 59 1.52 -8.07 0.69
C TYR A 59 1.65 -7.40 -0.68
N ARG A 60 1.02 -8.01 -1.68
CA ARG A 60 0.69 -7.37 -2.94
C ARG A 60 -0.77 -7.64 -3.29
N TYR A 61 -1.45 -6.65 -3.87
CA TYR A 61 -2.78 -6.80 -4.43
C TYR A 61 -2.67 -6.60 -5.94
N LYS A 62 -3.02 -7.62 -6.73
CA LYS A 62 -2.95 -7.57 -8.20
C LYS A 62 -3.99 -6.57 -8.72
N ILE A 63 -3.52 -5.64 -9.54
CA ILE A 63 -4.37 -4.74 -10.31
C ILE A 63 -4.65 -5.42 -11.65
N LYS A 64 -5.90 -5.84 -11.86
CA LYS A 64 -6.32 -6.53 -13.09
C LYS A 64 -6.78 -5.50 -14.11
N ILE A 65 -5.93 -5.21 -15.08
CA ILE A 65 -6.22 -4.28 -16.18
C ILE A 65 -6.12 -5.04 -17.51
N SER A 66 -7.06 -4.74 -18.40
CA SER A 66 -7.03 -5.21 -19.78
C SER A 66 -5.98 -4.47 -20.62
N PRO A 67 -5.58 -5.01 -21.78
CA PRO A 67 -4.56 -4.37 -22.62
C PRO A 67 -4.94 -2.95 -23.06
N GLU A 68 -6.23 -2.71 -23.32
CA GLU A 68 -6.77 -1.39 -23.67
C GLU A 68 -6.74 -0.39 -22.49
N GLU A 69 -6.69 -0.86 -21.25
CA GLU A 69 -6.64 -0.01 -20.05
C GLU A 69 -5.21 0.36 -19.63
N VAL A 70 -4.19 -0.33 -20.16
CA VAL A 70 -2.78 -0.17 -19.75
C VAL A 70 -2.31 1.28 -19.90
N GLU A 71 -2.59 1.91 -21.04
CA GLU A 71 -2.16 3.28 -21.30
C GLU A 71 -2.80 4.26 -20.31
N LYS A 72 -4.11 4.12 -20.09
CA LYS A 72 -4.87 4.95 -19.14
C LYS A 72 -4.34 4.79 -17.71
N TYR A 73 -4.07 3.55 -17.30
CA TYR A 73 -3.51 3.24 -15.98
C TYR A 73 -2.14 3.89 -15.77
N ASN A 74 -1.21 3.72 -16.71
CA ASN A 74 0.13 4.29 -16.62
C ASN A 74 0.10 5.82 -16.63
N LYS A 75 -0.75 6.45 -17.47
CA LYS A 75 -0.95 7.90 -17.49
C LYS A 75 -1.50 8.44 -16.17
N ALA A 76 -2.40 7.71 -15.51
CA ALA A 76 -2.88 8.10 -14.19
C ALA A 76 -1.78 8.08 -13.13
N ILE A 77 -0.85 7.12 -13.21
CA ILE A 77 0.34 7.10 -12.35
C ILE A 77 1.21 8.34 -12.64
N ASP A 78 1.57 8.60 -13.89
CA ASP A 78 2.44 9.73 -14.25
C ASP A 78 1.85 11.07 -13.81
N LYS A 79 0.55 11.28 -14.06
CA LYS A 79 -0.19 12.46 -13.58
C LYS A 79 -0.06 12.63 -12.07
N ASN A 80 -0.26 11.56 -11.30
CA ASN A 80 -0.19 11.64 -9.84
C ASN A 80 1.24 11.78 -9.33
N VAL A 81 2.25 11.23 -10.00
CA VAL A 81 3.66 11.49 -9.70
C VAL A 81 3.94 13.00 -9.77
N GLU A 82 3.50 13.68 -10.83
CA GLU A 82 3.69 15.13 -10.98
C GLU A 82 2.93 15.95 -9.92
N ILE A 83 1.73 15.52 -9.55
CA ILE A 83 0.93 16.19 -8.52
C ILE A 83 1.58 16.01 -7.13
N TYR A 84 1.92 14.77 -6.77
CA TYR A 84 2.42 14.45 -5.43
C TYR A 84 3.86 14.91 -5.19
N ASN A 85 4.67 15.09 -6.25
CA ASN A 85 5.96 15.79 -6.14
C ASN A 85 5.83 17.27 -5.74
N ARG A 86 4.61 17.81 -5.66
CA ARG A 86 4.33 19.16 -5.18
C ARG A 86 3.45 19.20 -3.93
N LYS A 87 3.11 18.04 -3.36
CA LYS A 87 2.25 17.92 -2.18
C LYS A 87 3.08 17.83 -0.90
N ILE A 88 2.56 18.42 0.18
CA ILE A 88 3.08 18.23 1.53
C ILE A 88 2.57 16.90 2.09
N HIS A 89 3.50 16.07 2.58
CA HIS A 89 3.18 14.81 3.21
C HIS A 89 2.72 15.03 4.65
N THR A 90 1.65 14.36 5.02
CA THR A 90 1.02 14.40 6.34
C THR A 90 0.76 12.98 6.80
N LEU A 91 0.60 12.75 8.11
CA LEU A 91 0.27 11.42 8.60
C LEU A 91 -1.16 11.01 8.19
N ILE A 92 -2.09 11.97 8.26
CA ILE A 92 -3.52 11.78 7.97
C ILE A 92 -3.91 12.68 6.81
N GLY A 93 -4.59 12.12 5.81
CA GLY A 93 -5.04 12.88 4.64
C GLY A 93 -4.11 12.70 3.45
N THR A 94 -3.02 13.46 3.37
CA THR A 94 -2.10 13.45 2.22
C THR A 94 -0.88 12.59 2.51
N ASN A 95 -0.90 11.34 2.05
CA ASN A 95 0.13 10.34 2.34
C ASN A 95 0.23 9.30 1.21
N CYS A 96 1.01 8.23 1.42
CA CYS A 96 1.15 7.16 0.44
C CYS A 96 -0.19 6.46 0.07
N HIS A 97 -1.15 6.39 0.99
CA HIS A 97 -2.46 5.78 0.71
C HIS A 97 -3.33 6.69 -0.15
N SER A 98 -3.35 8.00 0.12
CA SER A 98 -4.07 8.93 -0.76
C SER A 98 -3.45 8.94 -2.15
N TYR A 99 -2.12 8.87 -2.25
CA TYR A 99 -1.41 8.76 -3.53
C TYR A 99 -1.91 7.58 -4.37
N VAL A 100 -1.95 6.39 -3.78
CA VAL A 100 -2.47 5.20 -4.47
C VAL A 100 -3.97 5.32 -4.77
N CYS A 101 -4.77 5.84 -3.84
CA CYS A 101 -6.22 6.01 -4.06
C CYS A 101 -6.51 6.98 -5.21
N ASP A 102 -5.82 8.12 -5.28
CA ASP A 102 -5.99 9.11 -6.34
C ASP A 102 -5.67 8.51 -7.70
N ILE A 103 -4.61 7.68 -7.80
CA ILE A 103 -4.27 6.95 -9.03
C ILE A 103 -5.39 6.00 -9.44
N LEU A 104 -5.87 5.15 -8.52
CA LEU A 104 -6.92 4.17 -8.80
C LEU A 104 -8.24 4.85 -9.18
N ASN A 105 -8.52 6.02 -8.61
CA ASN A 105 -9.68 6.83 -8.97
C ASN A 105 -9.52 7.47 -10.36
N ASP A 106 -8.35 8.04 -10.66
CA ASP A 106 -8.06 8.70 -11.94
C ASP A 106 -8.12 7.74 -13.13
N CYS A 107 -7.64 6.49 -12.98
CA CYS A 107 -7.77 5.48 -14.02
C CYS A 107 -9.14 4.78 -14.03
N GLY A 108 -9.99 5.03 -13.03
CA GLY A 108 -11.32 4.41 -12.91
C GLY A 108 -11.29 2.92 -12.55
N TYR A 109 -10.22 2.45 -11.92
CA TYR A 109 -10.08 1.03 -11.57
C TYR A 109 -11.21 0.58 -10.64
N LEU A 110 -11.92 -0.50 -11.03
CA LEU A 110 -13.13 -0.99 -10.35
C LEU A 110 -14.18 0.10 -10.11
N ASN A 111 -14.44 0.94 -11.12
CA ASN A 111 -15.37 2.07 -11.10
C ASN A 111 -14.99 3.19 -10.10
N GLY A 112 -13.75 3.23 -9.63
CA GLY A 112 -13.26 4.26 -8.72
C GLY A 112 -13.81 4.15 -7.29
N GLY A 113 -14.01 5.29 -6.63
CA GLY A 113 -14.47 5.37 -5.24
C GLY A 113 -13.50 4.72 -4.24
N TRP A 114 -12.20 4.84 -4.49
CA TRP A 114 -11.14 4.37 -3.62
C TRP A 114 -10.91 5.35 -2.47
N SER A 115 -11.01 4.83 -1.25
CA SER A 115 -10.64 5.49 -0.01
C SER A 115 -9.49 4.73 0.64
N GLN A 116 -8.74 5.39 1.53
CA GLN A 116 -7.60 4.77 2.22
C GLN A 116 -8.03 3.52 3.01
N ALA A 117 -9.21 3.56 3.65
CA ALA A 117 -9.77 2.40 4.35
C ALA A 117 -10.12 1.24 3.40
N LYS A 118 -10.75 1.54 2.25
CA LYS A 118 -11.05 0.53 1.22
C LYS A 118 -9.76 -0.08 0.67
N LEU A 119 -8.73 0.73 0.46
CA LEU A 119 -7.41 0.30 0.01
C LEU A 119 -6.77 -0.68 0.99
N VAL A 120 -6.67 -0.31 2.27
CA VAL A 120 -6.12 -1.18 3.32
C VAL A 120 -6.88 -2.51 3.38
N ARG A 121 -8.23 -2.46 3.39
CA ARG A 121 -9.07 -3.66 3.39
C ARG A 121 -8.76 -4.57 2.20
N LYS A 122 -8.70 -4.01 0.98
CA LYS A 122 -8.39 -4.77 -0.24
C LYS A 122 -7.03 -5.45 -0.15
N ILE A 123 -6.00 -4.73 0.29
CA ILE A 123 -4.66 -5.28 0.45
C ILE A 123 -4.63 -6.41 1.49
N MET A 124 -5.22 -6.19 2.67
CA MET A 124 -5.10 -7.12 3.79
C MET A 124 -5.90 -8.42 3.60
N PHE A 125 -7.07 -8.34 2.96
CA PHE A 125 -7.99 -9.48 2.85
C PHE A 125 -8.04 -10.11 1.47
N GLU A 126 -7.67 -9.37 0.42
CA GLU A 126 -7.65 -9.86 -0.96
C GLU A 126 -6.25 -9.85 -1.58
N GLY A 127 -5.24 -9.39 -0.84
CA GLY A 127 -3.85 -9.40 -1.27
C GLY A 127 -3.15 -10.73 -1.00
N GLU A 128 -2.12 -11.00 -1.79
CA GLU A 128 -1.24 -12.15 -1.65
C GLU A 128 -0.09 -11.83 -0.69
N ILE A 129 0.20 -12.76 0.22
CA ILE A 129 1.39 -12.69 1.08
C ILE A 129 2.61 -13.13 0.27
N ILE A 130 3.49 -12.19 -0.04
CA ILE A 130 4.71 -12.46 -0.83
C ILE A 130 5.95 -12.63 0.03
N ASN A 131 5.89 -12.26 1.32
CA ASN A 131 7.03 -12.36 2.19
C ASN A 131 6.66 -12.83 3.61
N ARG A 132 6.43 -14.14 3.75
CA ARG A 132 6.02 -14.79 5.01
C ARG A 132 6.98 -14.54 6.17
N LYS A 133 8.28 -14.41 5.91
CA LYS A 133 9.28 -14.10 6.96
C LYS A 133 9.03 -12.74 7.61
N TYR A 134 8.58 -11.77 6.84
CA TYR A 134 8.33 -10.41 7.32
C TYR A 134 6.91 -10.24 7.88
N LEU A 135 6.00 -11.19 7.59
CA LEU A 135 4.69 -11.28 8.22
C LEU A 135 4.78 -11.42 9.74
N TRP A 136 5.70 -12.27 10.23
CA TRP A 136 5.94 -12.41 11.66
C TRP A 136 6.45 -11.10 12.29
N LYS A 137 7.36 -10.40 11.61
CA LYS A 137 7.86 -9.08 12.07
C LYS A 137 6.77 -8.00 12.09
N HIS A 138 5.70 -8.19 11.32
CA HIS A 138 4.56 -7.30 11.29
C HIS A 138 3.59 -7.58 12.46
N TRP A 139 3.22 -8.86 12.68
CA TRP A 139 2.17 -9.22 13.65
C TRP A 139 2.66 -9.52 15.07
N LEU A 140 3.91 -9.94 15.25
CA LEU A 140 4.44 -10.31 16.57
C LEU A 140 4.49 -9.10 17.54
N PRO A 141 4.98 -7.91 17.15
CA PRO A 141 5.01 -6.77 18.07
C PRO A 141 3.60 -6.29 18.51
N PRO A 142 2.61 -6.11 17.62
CA PRO A 142 1.23 -5.81 18.04
C PRO A 142 0.67 -6.87 19.00
N PHE A 143 0.91 -8.16 18.73
CA PHE A 143 0.44 -9.24 19.60
C PHE A 143 1.01 -9.12 21.01
N ILE A 144 2.32 -8.85 21.15
CA ILE A 144 2.96 -8.67 22.46
C ILE A 144 2.43 -7.41 23.17
N ILE A 145 2.33 -6.29 22.45
CA ILE A 145 1.90 -5.01 23.03
C ILE A 145 0.46 -5.11 23.53
N TYR A 146 -0.49 -5.50 22.67
CA TYR A 146 -1.89 -5.58 23.07
C TYR A 146 -2.14 -6.71 24.05
N GLY A 147 -1.49 -7.86 23.89
CA GLY A 147 -1.58 -8.97 24.83
C GLY A 147 -1.10 -8.58 26.23
N GLY A 148 0.02 -7.83 26.31
CA GLY A 148 0.54 -7.29 27.56
C GLY A 148 -0.40 -6.28 28.20
N VAL A 149 -0.95 -5.34 27.43
CA VAL A 149 -1.93 -4.36 27.93
C VAL A 149 -3.19 -5.06 28.47
N ILE A 150 -3.73 -6.04 27.73
CA ILE A 150 -4.90 -6.81 28.16
C ILE A 150 -4.58 -7.57 29.46
N LEU A 151 -3.43 -8.24 29.54
CA LEU A 151 -3.01 -8.96 30.74
C LEU A 151 -2.91 -8.03 31.96
N LEU A 152 -2.30 -6.85 31.80
CA LEU A 152 -2.19 -5.86 32.87
C LEU A 152 -3.57 -5.40 33.35
N ILE A 153 -4.48 -5.09 32.42
CA ILE A 153 -5.86 -4.72 32.74
C ILE A 153 -6.54 -5.83 33.55
N CYS A 154 -6.43 -7.08 33.10
CA CYS A 154 -7.00 -8.22 33.81
C CYS A 154 -6.42 -8.37 35.23
N LEU A 155 -5.11 -8.20 35.42
CA LEU A 155 -4.47 -8.30 36.73
C LEU A 155 -4.87 -7.17 37.69
N THR A 156 -5.21 -5.99 37.18
CA THR A 156 -5.67 -4.85 38.01
C THR A 156 -7.17 -4.87 38.32
N LEU A 157 -7.95 -5.66 37.57
CA LEU A 157 -9.40 -5.81 37.74
C LEU A 157 -9.79 -7.06 38.56
N LEU A 158 -8.81 -7.89 38.93
CA LEU A 158 -8.91 -9.03 39.85
C LEU A 158 -8.51 -8.61 41.26
#